data_AF-A0A2E8D5Q5-F1
#
_entry.id   AF-A0A2E8D5Q5-F1
#
_cell.length_a   1.000
_cell.length_b   1.000
_cell.length_c   1.000
_cell.angle_alpha   90.00
_cell.angle_beta   90.00
_cell.angle_gamma   90.00
#
_symmetry.space_group_name_H-M   'P 1'
#
loop_
_entity.id
_entity.type
_entity.pdbx_description
1 polymer ?
#
loop_
_entity_poly.entity_id
_entity_poly.type
_entity_poly.pdbx_seq_one_letter_code
_entity_poly.pdbx_strand_id
1 'polypeptide(L)'
;MRRPCHWQGSVLQSRVRIGSDSRSNCCPETGGKFPGDGKGTIIDIGANIGPIAIAMLQLELVDKAIMIEPDPRNFALLQRNVDQNQLTDKVICLP
;
A
#
# COMPACT_ATOMS: atom_id res chain seq x y z
N MET A 1 -5.77 21.87 -25.64
CA MET A 1 -7.26 21.76 -25.68
C MET A 1 -7.68 20.61 -24.76
N ARG A 2 -8.27 20.91 -23.59
CA ARG A 2 -8.82 19.89 -22.68
C ARG A 2 -10.33 19.80 -22.94
N ARG A 3 -10.87 18.60 -23.17
CA ARG A 3 -12.33 18.38 -23.18
C ARG A 3 -12.82 18.18 -21.73
N PRO A 4 -14.03 18.62 -21.36
CA PRO A 4 -14.56 18.41 -20.02
C PRO A 4 -15.13 16.99 -19.91
N CYS A 5 -14.79 16.29 -18.82
CA CYS A 5 -15.42 15.01 -18.50
C CYS A 5 -16.72 15.30 -17.75
N HIS A 6 -17.83 14.88 -18.36
CA HIS A 6 -19.17 14.89 -17.81
C HIS A 6 -19.31 13.71 -16.84
N TRP A 7 -19.80 13.97 -15.61
CA TRP A 7 -20.00 12.96 -14.57
C TRP A 7 -21.49 12.58 -14.55
N GLN A 8 -21.84 11.37 -14.99
CA GLN A 8 -23.14 10.75 -14.74
C GLN A 8 -22.90 9.51 -13.87
N GLY A 9 -23.56 9.48 -12.71
CA GLY A 9 -23.35 8.45 -11.69
C GLY A 9 -24.01 7.11 -12.03
N SER A 10 -23.36 6.03 -11.60
CA SER A 10 -24.02 4.82 -11.11
C SER A 10 -23.04 4.03 -10.22
N VAL A 11 -23.58 3.48 -9.14
CA VAL A 11 -22.87 2.69 -8.13
C VAL A 11 -22.55 1.31 -8.71
N LEU A 12 -21.27 0.94 -8.83
CA LEU A 12 -20.73 -0.44 -8.71
C LEU A 12 -19.20 -0.43 -8.91
N GLN A 13 -18.46 -0.96 -7.93
CA GLN A 13 -17.03 -1.35 -7.99
C GLN A 13 -16.09 -0.44 -8.80
N SER A 14 -15.81 0.77 -8.30
CA SER A 14 -14.72 1.58 -8.83
C SER A 14 -13.38 1.05 -8.31
N ARG A 15 -12.79 0.12 -9.07
CA ARG A 15 -11.33 -0.12 -9.06
C ARG A 15 -10.67 1.25 -9.19
N VAL A 16 -10.01 1.72 -8.12
CA VAL A 16 -9.28 2.98 -8.12
C VAL A 16 -8.19 2.84 -9.17
N ARG A 17 -8.39 3.38 -10.38
CA ARG A 17 -7.34 3.45 -11.39
C ARG A 17 -6.45 4.62 -11.05
N ILE A 18 -5.40 4.37 -10.27
CA ILE A 18 -4.28 5.31 -10.20
C ILE A 18 -3.50 5.15 -11.51
N GLY A 19 -3.43 6.23 -12.28
CA GLY A 19 -2.81 6.24 -13.60
C GLY A 19 -1.32 5.90 -13.53
N SER A 20 -0.92 4.90 -14.32
CA SER A 20 0.45 4.42 -14.47
C SER A 20 1.22 5.28 -15.47
N ASP A 21 1.56 6.54 -15.12
CA ASP A 21 2.48 7.33 -15.93
C ASP A 21 3.91 7.16 -15.42
N SER A 22 4.64 6.29 -16.11
CA SER A 22 5.97 5.78 -15.78
C SER A 22 7.08 6.75 -16.21
N ARG A 23 7.25 7.88 -15.49
CA ARG A 23 8.43 8.75 -15.66
C ARG A 23 9.00 9.21 -14.32
N SER A 24 10.12 8.56 -13.97
CA SER A 24 11.36 9.15 -13.44
C SER A 24 11.22 10.37 -12.52
N ASN A 25 11.34 10.14 -11.20
CA ASN A 25 12.40 10.69 -10.36
C ASN A 25 12.04 10.46 -8.89
N CYS A 26 12.76 9.57 -8.22
CA CYS A 26 12.81 9.61 -6.76
C CYS A 26 13.62 10.84 -6.35
N CYS A 27 12.84 11.92 -6.12
CA CYS A 27 13.07 13.20 -5.43
C CYS A 27 14.22 14.10 -5.94
N PRO A 28 13.93 15.40 -6.12
CA PRO A 28 14.94 16.38 -5.74
C PRO A 28 14.66 16.98 -4.36
N GLU A 29 13.67 17.87 -4.14
CA GLU A 29 13.78 18.72 -2.94
C GLU A 29 12.43 19.15 -2.29
N THR A 30 11.26 18.96 -2.88
CA THR A 30 9.99 19.49 -2.30
C THR A 30 8.75 18.74 -2.81
N GLY A 31 7.89 18.29 -1.89
CA GLY A 31 6.54 17.76 -2.19
C GLY A 31 6.49 16.25 -2.38
N GLY A 32 6.53 15.48 -1.29
CA GLY A 32 6.48 14.01 -1.30
C GLY A 32 5.22 13.46 -1.98
N LYS A 33 5.35 13.02 -3.23
CA LYS A 33 4.38 12.11 -3.84
C LYS A 33 4.71 10.70 -3.40
N PHE A 34 3.73 10.02 -2.83
CA PHE A 34 3.82 8.59 -2.60
C PHE A 34 3.99 7.89 -3.97
N PRO A 35 5.03 7.06 -4.17
CA PRO A 35 5.24 6.36 -5.44
C PRO A 35 4.14 5.31 -5.61
N GLY A 36 3.06 5.68 -6.31
CA GLY A 36 1.94 4.80 -6.64
C GLY A 36 2.16 4.03 -7.93
N ASP A 37 3.42 3.76 -8.33
CA ASP A 37 3.71 2.92 -9.50
C ASP A 37 3.72 1.42 -9.16
N GLY A 38 3.36 1.08 -7.91
CA GLY A 38 3.28 -0.28 -7.38
C GLY A 38 4.63 -0.93 -7.13
N LYS A 39 5.71 -0.15 -7.15
CA LYS A 39 7.08 -0.66 -6.95
C LYS A 39 7.65 -0.19 -5.63
N GLY A 40 8.43 -1.06 -5.00
CA GLY A 40 9.18 -0.75 -3.79
C GLY A 40 8.69 -1.50 -2.56
N THR A 41 9.39 -1.27 -1.45
CA THR A 41 9.14 -1.93 -0.17
C THR A 41 8.85 -0.88 0.89
N ILE A 42 7.72 -1.02 1.57
CA ILE A 42 7.41 -0.19 2.74
C ILE A 42 8.01 -0.79 4.01
N ILE A 43 8.48 0.06 4.91
CA ILE A 43 8.82 -0.31 6.28
C ILE A 43 7.79 0.36 7.20
N ASP A 44 7.01 -0.46 7.92
CA ASP A 44 5.95 -0.03 8.83
C ASP A 44 6.39 -0.30 10.27
N ILE A 45 6.78 0.77 10.99
CA ILE A 45 7.29 0.70 12.37
C ILE A 45 6.13 0.95 13.33
N GLY A 46 5.90 0.02 14.25
CA GLY A 46 4.68 0.05 15.06
C GLY A 46 3.48 -0.39 14.25
N ALA A 47 3.66 -1.45 13.44
CA ALA A 47 2.66 -1.94 12.51
C ALA A 47 1.35 -2.36 13.19
N ASN A 48 1.36 -2.59 14.52
CA ASN A 48 0.22 -3.06 15.29
C ASN A 48 -0.36 -4.36 14.68
N ILE A 49 -1.50 -4.29 13.99
CA ILE A 49 -2.10 -5.44 13.28
C ILE A 49 -1.97 -5.34 11.74
N GLY A 50 -1.12 -4.43 11.25
CA GLY A 50 -0.76 -4.23 9.85
C GLY A 50 -1.76 -3.50 8.96
N PRO A 51 -2.70 -2.64 9.44
CA PRO A 51 -3.77 -2.12 8.61
C PRO A 51 -3.27 -1.25 7.44
N ILE A 52 -2.18 -0.51 7.63
CA ILE A 52 -1.62 0.39 6.62
C ILE A 52 -0.90 -0.42 5.54
N ALA A 53 0.13 -1.17 5.91
CA ALA A 53 0.92 -1.91 4.93
C ALA A 53 0.12 -3.00 4.18
N ILE A 54 -0.86 -3.66 4.83
CA ILE A 54 -1.77 -4.60 4.15
C ILE A 54 -2.61 -3.86 3.09
N ALA A 55 -3.21 -2.72 3.44
CA ALA A 55 -3.99 -1.93 2.49
C ALA A 55 -3.13 -1.47 1.30
N MET A 56 -1.88 -1.08 1.55
CA MET A 56 -0.97 -0.62 0.49
C MET A 56 -0.57 -1.75 -0.46
N LEU A 57 -0.39 -2.97 0.05
CA LEU A 57 -0.15 -4.16 -0.78
C LEU A 57 -1.40 -4.53 -1.59
N GLN A 58 -2.59 -4.50 -0.99
CA GLN A 58 -3.85 -4.83 -1.66
C GLN A 58 -4.24 -3.80 -2.73
N LEU A 59 -3.90 -2.54 -2.51
CA LEU A 59 -4.10 -1.45 -3.47
C LEU A 59 -2.99 -1.37 -4.52
N GLU A 60 -2.04 -2.32 -4.51
CA GLU A 60 -0.90 -2.37 -5.44
C GLU A 60 -0.10 -1.05 -5.45
N LEU A 61 -0.01 -0.38 -4.30
CA LEU A 61 0.78 0.85 -4.12
C LEU A 61 2.26 0.54 -3.83
N VAL A 62 2.53 -0.67 -3.32
CA VAL A 62 3.88 -1.21 -3.04
C VAL A 62 3.89 -2.69 -3.39
N ASP A 63 5.09 -3.25 -3.60
CA ASP A 63 5.27 -4.67 -3.96
C ASP A 63 5.49 -5.55 -2.72
N LYS A 64 6.18 -5.01 -1.71
CA LYS A 64 6.56 -5.74 -0.48
C LYS A 64 6.43 -4.87 0.76
N ALA A 65 6.40 -5.50 1.92
CA ALA A 65 6.42 -4.80 3.20
C ALA A 65 7.32 -5.48 4.24
N ILE A 66 7.91 -4.66 5.10
CA ILE A 66 8.55 -5.07 6.36
C ILE A 66 7.72 -4.43 7.48
N MET A 67 7.10 -5.25 8.32
CA MET A 67 6.22 -4.79 9.40
C MET A 67 6.86 -5.12 10.74
N ILE A 68 7.09 -4.11 11.57
CA ILE A 68 7.76 -4.24 12.87
C ILE A 68 6.75 -3.92 13.97
N GLU A 69 6.52 -4.85 14.90
CA GLU A 69 5.59 -4.66 16.02
C GLU A 69 6.14 -5.27 17.33
N PRO A 70 6.48 -4.43 18.33
CA PRO A 70 7.12 -4.89 19.56
C PRO A 70 6.16 -5.49 20.60
N ASP A 71 4.85 -5.18 20.61
CA ASP A 71 3.93 -5.86 21.53
C ASP A 71 3.64 -7.29 21.00
N PRO A 72 3.98 -8.34 21.76
CA PRO A 72 3.86 -9.72 21.29
C PRO A 72 2.41 -10.14 21.00
N ARG A 73 1.41 -9.51 21.62
CA ARG A 73 -0.02 -9.81 21.35
C ARG A 73 -0.43 -9.23 20.00
N ASN A 74 0.00 -8.00 19.71
CA ASN A 74 -0.25 -7.37 18.41
C ASN A 74 0.52 -8.11 17.31
N PHE A 75 1.77 -8.49 17.56
CA PHE A 75 2.58 -9.26 16.62
C PHE A 75 1.94 -10.61 16.22
N ALA A 76 1.32 -11.31 17.17
CA ALA A 76 0.57 -12.54 16.86
C ALA A 76 -0.66 -12.27 15.98
N LEU A 77 -1.35 -11.14 16.18
CA LEU A 77 -2.48 -10.72 15.35
C LEU A 77 -2.02 -10.25 13.96
N LEU A 78 -0.89 -9.55 13.88
CA LEU A 78 -0.24 -9.12 12.64
C LEU A 78 0.03 -10.31 11.72
N GLN A 79 0.66 -11.37 12.24
CA GLN A 79 0.94 -12.59 11.47
C GLN A 79 -0.34 -13.26 10.96
N ARG A 80 -1.38 -13.35 11.81
CA ARG A 80 -2.68 -13.89 11.40
C ARG A 80 -3.33 -13.06 10.31
N ASN A 81 -3.24 -11.73 10.40
CA ASN A 81 -3.77 -10.85 9.36
C ASN A 81 -3.02 -11.01 8.04
N VAL A 82 -1.69 -11.14 8.06
CA VAL A 82 -0.89 -11.41 6.86
C VAL A 82 -1.30 -12.72 6.20
N ASP A 83 -1.47 -13.79 6.99
CA ASP A 83 -1.92 -15.10 6.50
C ASP A 83 -3.34 -15.06 5.92
N GLN A 84 -4.28 -14.43 6.63
CA GLN A 84 -5.67 -14.28 6.17
C GLN A 84 -5.80 -13.48 4.86
N ASN A 85 -4.89 -12.54 4.62
CA ASN A 85 -4.84 -11.75 3.39
C ASN A 85 -3.98 -12.40 2.31
N GLN A 86 -3.41 -13.59 2.54
CA GLN A 86 -2.55 -14.31 1.60
C GLN A 86 -1.34 -13.47 1.16
N LEU A 87 -0.74 -12.73 2.10
CA LEU A 87 0.39 -11.82 1.85
C LEU A 87 1.73 -12.37 2.37
N THR A 88 1.77 -13.64 2.79
CA THR A 88 2.91 -14.27 3.46
C THR A 88 4.17 -14.31 2.59
N ASP A 89 4.03 -14.23 1.26
CA ASP A 89 5.12 -14.17 0.27
C ASP A 89 5.64 -12.74 0.02
N LYS A 90 4.89 -11.72 0.45
CA LYS A 90 5.19 -10.30 0.22
C LYS A 90 5.59 -9.53 1.48
N VAL A 91 5.41 -10.11 2.65
CA VAL A 91 5.59 -9.44 3.94
C VAL A 91 6.63 -10.16 4.79
N ILE A 92 7.50 -9.39 5.42
CA ILE A 92 8.37 -9.85 6.52
C ILE A 92 7.84 -9.22 7.82
N CYS A 93 7.47 -10.04 8.80
CA CYS A 93 7.06 -9.59 10.14
C CYS A 93 8.23 -9.73 11.11
N LEU A 94 8.59 -8.65 11.80
CA LEU A 94 9.61 -8.63 12.85
C LEU A 94 9.01 -8.15 14.18
N PRO A 95 9.41 -8.74 15.33
CA PRO A 95 9.10 -8.17 16.64
C PRO A 95 9.92 -6.90 16.90
#